data_AF-A0A371J7W8-F1
#
_entry.id   AF-A0A371J7W8-F1
#
_cell.length_a   1.000
_cell.length_b   1.000
_cell.length_c   1.000
_cell.angle_alpha   90.00
_cell.angle_beta   90.00
_cell.angle_gamma   90.00
#
_symmetry.space_group_name_H-M   'P 1'
#
loop_
_entity.id
_entity.type
_entity.pdbx_description
1 polymer ?
#
loop_
_entity_poly.entity_id
_entity_poly.type
_entity_poly.pdbx_seq_one_letter_code
_entity_poly.pdbx_strand_id
1 'polypeptide(L)'
;MNRIIFGESVQGASHIRADKECQDSYKKVDFGKDIAIISVADGHGSNSCPYSKTGSEIAVNVFCKVMTDFCCHYEDNMNALMTYLNREGDTKVAQVIDTEWKKRVYIQHRNNKREIVLDKQGKIDKGAIYK
;
A
#
# COMPACT_ATOMS: atom_id res chain seq x y z
N MET A 1 16.64 19.15 -13.87
CA MET A 1 17.55 18.28 -13.08
C MET A 1 17.10 16.85 -13.28
N ASN A 2 17.94 15.95 -13.83
CA ASN A 2 17.58 14.53 -13.95
C ASN A 2 17.70 13.89 -12.57
N ARG A 3 16.57 13.68 -11.88
CA ARG A 3 16.54 12.95 -10.62
C ARG A 3 16.72 11.47 -10.91
N ILE A 4 17.71 10.85 -10.29
CA ILE A 4 17.92 9.41 -10.31
C ILE A 4 17.52 8.88 -8.93
N ILE A 5 16.55 7.96 -8.89
CA ILE A 5 16.04 7.34 -7.66
C ILE A 5 16.23 5.84 -7.83
N PHE A 6 16.90 5.21 -6.87
CA PHE A 6 17.15 3.78 -6.83
C PHE A 6 16.37 3.15 -5.67
N GLY A 7 15.97 1.89 -5.83
CA GLY A 7 15.31 1.10 -4.80
C GLY A 7 15.23 -0.36 -5.23
N GLU A 8 15.30 -1.26 -4.24
CA GLU A 8 15.24 -2.70 -4.42
C GLU A 8 14.56 -3.33 -3.19
N SER A 9 13.72 -4.34 -3.39
CA SER A 9 13.23 -5.20 -2.32
C SER A 9 14.16 -6.38 -2.17
N VAL A 10 14.86 -6.48 -1.02
CA VAL A 10 15.88 -7.51 -0.79
C VAL A 10 15.39 -8.52 0.25
N GLN A 11 15.51 -9.81 -0.06
CA GLN A 11 15.11 -10.88 0.86
C GLN A 11 16.17 -11.09 1.94
N GLY A 12 15.77 -11.01 3.21
CA GLY A 12 16.67 -11.25 4.34
C GLY A 12 17.11 -12.72 4.46
N ALA A 13 18.30 -12.97 5.01
CA ALA A 13 18.85 -14.33 5.16
C ALA A 13 17.98 -15.27 6.03
N SER A 14 17.22 -14.74 6.99
CA SER A 14 16.25 -15.52 7.76
C SER A 14 15.08 -16.01 6.90
N HIS A 15 14.58 -15.16 6.00
CA HIS A 15 13.49 -15.49 5.07
C HIS A 15 13.91 -16.55 4.06
N ILE A 16 15.14 -16.44 3.53
CA ILE A 16 15.71 -17.45 2.63
C ILE A 16 15.80 -18.82 3.33
N ARG A 17 16.32 -18.84 4.57
CA ARG A 17 16.43 -20.09 5.36
C ARG A 17 15.07 -20.73 5.68
N ALA A 18 14.02 -19.92 5.75
CA ALA A 18 12.66 -20.36 6.07
C ALA A 18 11.78 -20.59 4.83
N ASP A 19 12.35 -20.57 3.62
CA ASP A 19 11.63 -20.66 2.34
C ASP A 19 10.45 -19.68 2.25
N LYS A 20 10.66 -18.46 2.75
CA LYS A 20 9.63 -17.44 2.85
C LYS A 20 9.94 -16.30 1.90
N GLU A 21 9.01 -15.98 1.00
CA GLU A 21 9.16 -14.93 0.00
C GLU A 21 9.54 -13.55 0.60
N CYS A 22 10.13 -12.67 -0.22
CA CYS A 22 10.34 -11.27 0.15
C CYS A 22 9.01 -10.53 0.17
N GLN A 23 8.65 -10.00 1.33
CA GLN A 23 7.34 -9.34 1.55
C GLN A 23 7.42 -7.83 1.51
N ASP A 24 8.61 -7.29 1.28
CA ASP A 24 8.84 -5.89 1.02
C ASP A 24 8.41 -5.55 -0.39
N SER A 25 7.73 -4.41 -0.52
CA SER A 25 7.31 -3.87 -1.80
C SER A 25 7.67 -2.40 -1.85
N TYR A 26 8.06 -1.92 -3.03
CA TYR A 26 8.23 -0.50 -3.30
C TYR A 26 7.61 -0.13 -4.64
N LYS A 27 7.26 1.15 -4.79
CA LYS A 27 6.82 1.70 -6.06
C LYS A 27 7.30 3.14 -6.18
N LYS A 28 7.66 3.50 -7.41
CA LYS A 28 7.98 4.87 -7.83
C LYS A 28 7.04 5.27 -8.95
N VAL A 29 6.51 6.49 -8.88
CA VAL A 29 5.77 7.15 -9.96
C VAL A 29 6.35 8.55 -10.13
N ASP A 30 6.77 8.88 -11.35
CA ASP A 30 7.14 10.26 -11.70
C ASP A 30 5.88 11.02 -12.11
N PHE A 31 5.64 12.19 -11.50
CA PHE A 31 4.53 13.08 -11.82
C PHE A 31 5.09 14.39 -12.39
N GLY A 32 4.91 14.59 -13.69
CA GLY A 32 5.56 15.70 -14.40
C GLY A 32 7.09 15.62 -14.32
N LYS A 33 7.75 16.79 -14.36
CA LYS A 33 9.22 16.87 -14.32
C LYS A 33 9.78 17.04 -12.90
N ASP A 34 8.97 17.50 -11.97
CA ASP A 34 9.44 18.04 -10.69
C ASP A 34 9.00 17.24 -9.47
N ILE A 35 8.09 16.27 -9.63
CA ILE A 35 7.53 15.48 -8.53
C ILE A 35 7.79 14.00 -8.77
N ALA A 36 8.26 13.32 -7.72
CA ALA A 36 8.37 11.87 -7.68
C ALA A 36 7.64 11.38 -6.44
N ILE A 37 6.73 10.43 -6.63
CA ILE A 37 5.98 9.76 -5.57
C ILE A 37 6.63 8.41 -5.33
N ILE A 38 7.12 8.18 -4.11
CA ILE A 38 7.79 6.95 -3.71
C ILE A 38 6.99 6.35 -2.56
N SER A 39 6.76 5.04 -2.62
CA SER A 39 6.11 4.28 -1.57
C SER A 39 6.89 3.02 -1.28
N VAL A 40 7.00 2.69 0.00
CA VAL A 40 7.61 1.46 0.51
C VAL A 40 6.66 0.84 1.52
N ALA A 41 6.56 -0.48 1.53
CA ALA A 41 5.75 -1.22 2.49
C ALA A 41 6.45 -2.54 2.86
N ASP A 42 6.55 -2.79 4.16
CA ASP A 42 7.03 -4.04 4.75
C ASP A 42 5.82 -4.92 5.09
N GLY A 43 5.82 -6.14 4.57
CA GLY A 43 4.80 -7.14 4.89
C GLY A 43 5.17 -7.91 6.16
N HIS A 44 4.26 -7.94 7.13
CA HIS A 44 4.50 -8.46 8.49
C HIS A 44 5.22 -9.82 8.57
N GLY A 45 4.78 -10.78 7.77
CA GLY A 45 5.59 -11.96 7.53
C GLY A 45 5.69 -13.00 8.63
N SER A 46 4.69 -13.05 9.47
CA SER A 46 4.40 -14.23 10.27
C SER A 46 3.42 -15.15 9.54
N ASN A 47 3.27 -16.37 10.07
CA ASN A 47 2.25 -17.31 9.62
C ASN A 47 0.82 -16.82 9.90
N SER A 48 0.63 -15.82 10.79
CA SER A 48 -0.68 -15.21 10.98
C SER A 48 -1.07 -14.25 9.87
N CYS A 49 -0.12 -13.89 9.01
CA CYS A 49 -0.28 -12.96 7.89
C CYS A 49 0.19 -13.58 6.57
N PRO A 50 -0.42 -14.70 6.13
CA PRO A 50 0.08 -15.51 5.01
C PRO A 50 0.06 -14.77 3.66
N TYR A 51 -0.67 -13.66 3.57
CA TYR A 51 -0.82 -12.87 2.34
C TYR A 51 -0.19 -11.49 2.44
N SER A 52 0.75 -11.29 3.38
CA SER A 52 1.40 -10.00 3.60
C SER A 52 2.16 -9.48 2.39
N LYS A 53 2.69 -10.33 1.49
CA LYS A 53 3.22 -9.88 0.19
C LYS A 53 2.17 -9.18 -0.64
N THR A 54 1.01 -9.82 -0.83
CA THR A 54 -0.11 -9.22 -1.55
C THR A 54 -0.55 -7.91 -0.86
N GLY A 55 -0.58 -7.89 0.47
CA GLY A 55 -0.89 -6.69 1.25
C GLY A 55 0.08 -5.53 0.98
N SER A 56 1.39 -5.77 1.03
CA SER A 56 2.42 -4.75 0.82
C SER A 56 2.44 -4.24 -0.62
N GLU A 57 2.24 -5.13 -1.61
CA GLU A 57 2.12 -4.74 -3.02
C GLU A 57 0.92 -3.83 -3.26
N ILE A 58 -0.23 -4.16 -2.67
CA ILE A 58 -1.42 -3.31 -2.77
C ILE A 58 -1.19 -1.97 -2.07
N ALA A 59 -0.51 -1.95 -0.92
CA ALA A 59 -0.22 -0.74 -0.16
C ALA A 59 0.56 0.28 -1.00
N VAL A 60 1.68 -0.13 -1.60
CA VAL A 60 2.50 0.79 -2.41
C VAL A 60 1.77 1.27 -3.65
N ASN A 61 0.94 0.41 -4.26
CA ASN A 61 0.12 0.77 -5.41
C ASN A 61 -0.98 1.77 -5.05
N VAL A 62 -1.66 1.58 -3.91
CA VAL A 62 -2.71 2.49 -3.44
C VAL A 62 -2.15 3.84 -3.07
N PHE A 63 -1.05 3.88 -2.32
CA PHE A 63 -0.40 5.13 -1.95
C PHE A 63 -0.03 5.94 -3.20
N CYS A 64 0.69 5.33 -4.16
CA CYS A 64 1.06 6.02 -5.38
C CYS A 64 -0.15 6.51 -6.17
N LYS A 65 -1.24 5.72 -6.24
CA LYS A 65 -2.48 6.17 -6.90
C LYS A 65 -3.09 7.38 -6.19
N VAL A 66 -3.32 7.28 -4.88
CA VAL A 66 -3.97 8.34 -4.09
C VAL A 66 -3.18 9.64 -4.18
N MET A 67 -1.85 9.56 -4.05
CA MET A 67 -0.99 10.74 -4.18
C MET A 67 -0.97 11.29 -5.60
N THR A 68 -1.02 10.44 -6.63
CA THR A 68 -1.16 10.89 -8.03
C THR A 68 -2.49 11.63 -8.22
N ASP A 69 -3.59 11.10 -7.67
CA ASP A 69 -4.91 11.76 -7.76
C ASP A 69 -4.89 13.13 -7.07
N PHE A 70 -4.21 13.26 -5.92
CA PHE A 70 -4.00 14.55 -5.26
C PHE A 70 -3.14 15.49 -6.10
N CYS A 71 -2.03 15.01 -6.68
CA CYS A 71 -1.19 15.83 -7.56
C CYS A 71 -1.99 16.34 -8.78
N CYS A 72 -2.82 15.49 -9.41
CA CYS A 72 -3.72 15.92 -10.49
C CYS A 72 -4.75 16.94 -10.01
N HIS A 73 -5.38 16.71 -8.85
CA HIS A 73 -6.43 17.61 -8.34
C HIS A 73 -5.90 19.03 -8.02
N TYR A 74 -4.64 19.12 -7.61
CA TYR A 74 -4.00 20.38 -7.24
C TYR A 74 -2.97 20.86 -8.28
N GLU A 75 -3.01 20.37 -9.53
CA GLU A 75 -1.97 20.63 -10.55
C GLU A 75 -1.61 22.12 -10.69
N ASP A 76 -2.62 23.00 -10.68
CA ASP A 76 -2.45 24.46 -10.78
C ASP A 76 -2.04 25.15 -9.46
N ASN A 77 -2.03 24.43 -8.33
CA ASN A 77 -1.71 24.99 -7.02
C ASN A 77 -1.10 23.96 -6.05
N MET A 78 0.16 23.59 -6.31
CA MET A 78 0.93 22.69 -5.45
C MET A 78 1.11 23.19 -3.99
N ASN A 79 1.06 24.50 -3.76
CA ASN A 79 1.14 25.05 -2.40
C ASN A 79 -0.12 24.72 -1.58
N ALA A 80 -1.29 24.70 -2.24
CA ALA A 80 -2.53 24.25 -1.61
C ALA A 80 -2.47 22.76 -1.28
N LEU A 81 -1.90 21.93 -2.17
CA LEU A 81 -1.64 20.51 -1.85
C LEU A 81 -0.76 20.36 -0.62
N MET A 82 0.38 21.06 -0.54
CA MET A 82 1.25 21.00 0.63
C MET A 82 0.54 21.43 1.91
N THR A 83 -0.28 22.47 1.84
CA THR A 83 -1.08 22.93 2.99
C THR A 83 -2.10 21.87 3.42
N TYR A 84 -2.76 21.22 2.46
CA TYR A 84 -3.70 20.14 2.73
C TYR A 84 -3.01 18.93 3.36
N LEU A 85 -1.89 18.47 2.79
CA LEU A 85 -1.12 17.34 3.32
C LEU A 85 -0.63 17.60 4.75
N ASN A 86 -0.17 18.82 5.05
CA ASN A 86 0.29 19.18 6.40
C ASN A 86 -0.84 19.21 7.44
N ARG A 87 -2.08 19.48 7.03
CA ARG A 87 -3.24 19.58 7.94
C ARG A 87 -3.98 18.26 8.08
N GLU A 88 -4.16 17.56 6.97
CA GLU A 88 -5.07 16.44 6.83
C GLU A 88 -4.36 15.13 6.46
N GLY A 89 -3.02 15.15 6.35
CA GLY A 89 -2.21 13.99 5.98
C GLY A 89 -2.39 12.81 6.95
N ASP A 90 -2.22 13.08 8.24
CA ASP A 90 -2.29 12.06 9.30
C ASP A 90 -3.69 11.48 9.49
N THR A 91 -4.72 12.18 9.01
CA THR A 91 -6.12 11.77 9.22
C THR A 91 -6.81 11.44 7.90
N LYS A 92 -7.17 12.43 7.09
CA LYS A 92 -7.97 12.22 5.88
C LYS A 92 -7.20 11.44 4.82
N VAL A 93 -5.95 11.79 4.55
CA VAL A 93 -5.15 11.08 3.53
C VAL A 93 -4.91 9.64 3.98
N ALA A 94 -4.55 9.42 5.25
CA ALA A 94 -4.44 8.10 5.84
C ALA A 94 -5.74 7.29 5.73
N GLN A 95 -6.91 7.90 6.00
CA GLN A 95 -8.22 7.26 5.87
C GLN A 95 -8.55 6.86 4.41
N VAL A 96 -8.23 7.71 3.43
CA VAL A 96 -8.44 7.39 2.01
C VAL A 96 -7.56 6.22 1.59
N ILE A 97 -6.28 6.23 1.99
CA ILE A 97 -5.33 5.14 1.70
C ILE A 97 -5.81 3.83 2.34
N ASP A 98 -6.13 3.84 3.63
CA ASP A 98 -6.61 2.66 4.36
C ASP A 98 -7.89 2.08 3.74
N THR A 99 -8.85 2.95 3.40
CA THR A 99 -10.12 2.52 2.80
C THR A 99 -9.91 1.86 1.43
N GLU A 100 -9.10 2.47 0.56
CA GLU A 100 -8.84 1.92 -0.77
C GLU A 100 -7.95 0.66 -0.71
N TRP A 101 -7.00 0.60 0.23
CA TRP A 101 -6.21 -0.59 0.51
C TRP A 101 -7.09 -1.76 0.94
N LYS A 102 -7.92 -1.58 1.97
CA LYS A 102 -8.87 -2.60 2.45
C LYS A 102 -9.77 -3.11 1.34
N LYS A 103 -10.31 -2.21 0.53
CA LYS A 103 -11.15 -2.55 -0.63
C LYS A 103 -10.39 -3.43 -1.62
N ARG A 104 -9.16 -3.08 -2.00
CA ARG A 104 -8.37 -3.85 -2.97
C ARG A 104 -7.90 -5.18 -2.42
N VAL A 105 -7.49 -5.24 -1.16
CA VAL A 105 -7.16 -6.52 -0.48
C VAL A 105 -8.36 -7.44 -0.51
N TYR A 106 -9.55 -6.94 -0.14
CA TYR A 106 -10.77 -7.74 -0.17
C TYR A 106 -11.07 -8.30 -1.58
N ILE A 107 -10.99 -7.46 -2.61
CA ILE A 107 -11.16 -7.89 -4.01
C ILE A 107 -10.13 -8.96 -4.38
N GLN A 108 -8.86 -8.76 -4.01
CA GLN A 108 -7.80 -9.69 -4.32
C GLN A 108 -7.99 -11.06 -3.64
N HIS A 109 -8.46 -11.07 -2.39
CA HIS A 109 -8.80 -12.31 -1.69
C HIS A 109 -9.92 -13.08 -2.38
N ARG A 110 -10.98 -12.37 -2.82
CA ARG A 110 -12.07 -12.99 -3.58
C ARG A 110 -11.60 -13.53 -4.93
N ASN A 111 -10.81 -12.76 -5.69
CA ASN A 111 -10.30 -13.17 -6.99
C ASN A 111 -9.40 -14.41 -6.89
N ASN A 112 -8.60 -14.48 -5.83
CA ASN A 112 -7.72 -15.61 -5.54
C ASN A 112 -8.44 -16.79 -4.87
N LYS A 113 -9.77 -16.71 -4.66
CA LYS A 113 -10.58 -17.74 -4.00
C LYS A 113 -10.02 -18.17 -2.63
N ARG A 114 -9.42 -17.23 -1.89
CA ARG A 114 -8.87 -17.47 -0.55
C ARG A 114 -10.01 -17.75 0.43
N GLU A 115 -9.75 -18.59 1.43
CA GLU A 115 -10.72 -18.90 2.47
C GLU A 115 -11.15 -17.62 3.20
N ILE A 116 -12.46 -17.41 3.33
CA ILE A 116 -13.03 -16.26 4.02
C ILE A 116 -13.50 -16.74 5.39
N VAL A 117 -12.81 -16.29 6.44
CA VAL A 117 -13.20 -16.57 7.82
C VAL A 117 -14.52 -15.86 8.12
N LEU A 118 -15.46 -16.58 8.72
CA LEU A 118 -16.72 -16.02 9.20
C LEU A 118 -16.61 -15.73 10.71
N ASP A 119 -17.25 -14.65 11.15
CA ASP A 119 -17.41 -14.31 12.55
C ASP A 119 -18.44 -15.23 13.24
N LYS A 120 -18.61 -15.04 14.56
CA LYS A 120 -19.55 -15.83 15.38
C LYS A 120 -21.02 -15.66 14.94
N GLN A 121 -21.32 -14.64 14.13
CA GLN A 121 -22.65 -14.36 13.58
C GLN A 121 -22.80 -14.84 12.12
N GLY A 122 -21.81 -15.57 11.59
CA GLY A 122 -21.82 -16.06 10.21
C GLY A 122 -21.59 -14.98 9.16
N LYS A 123 -21.15 -13.78 9.55
CA LYS A 123 -20.75 -12.71 8.63
C LYS A 123 -19.26 -12.80 8.34
N ILE A 124 -18.82 -12.17 7.25
CA ILE A 124 -17.40 -12.12 6.90
C ILE A 124 -16.61 -11.40 8.00
N ASP A 125 -15.63 -12.09 8.60
CA ASP A 125 -14.66 -11.47 9.51
C ASP A 125 -13.67 -10.63 8.69
N LYS A 126 -14.00 -9.35 8.55
CA LYS A 126 -13.14 -8.38 7.87
C LYS A 126 -11.78 -8.24 8.54
N GLY A 127 -11.68 -8.43 9.86
CA GLY A 127 -10.43 -8.37 10.59
C GLY A 127 -9.48 -9.50 10.22
N ALA A 128 -10.01 -10.68 9.91
CA ALA A 128 -9.22 -11.82 9.43
C ALA A 128 -8.70 -11.65 7.99
N ILE A 129 -9.40 -10.88 7.14
CA ILE A 129 -8.99 -10.64 5.75
C ILE A 129 -7.75 -9.74 5.64
N TYR A 130 -7.59 -8.81 6.58
CA TYR A 130 -6.48 -7.86 6.58
C TYR A 130 -5.26 -8.34 7.38
N LYS A 131 -5.31 -9.58 7.89
CA LYS A 131 -4.16 -10.24 8.49
C LYS A 131 -3.32 -10.91 7.40
#